data_AF-A0AAE4ENW0-F1
#
_entry.id   AF-A0AAE4ENW0-F1
#
_cell.length_a   1.000
_cell.length_b   1.000
_cell.length_c   1.000
_cell.angle_alpha   90.00
_cell.angle_beta   90.00
_cell.angle_gamma   90.00
#
_symmetry.space_group_name_H-M   'P 1'
#
loop_
_entity.id
_entity.type
_entity.pdbx_description
1 polymer ?
#
loop_
_entity_poly.entity_id
_entity_poly.type
_entity_poly.pdbx_seq_one_letter_code
_entity_poly.pdbx_strand_id
1 'polypeptide(L)' 'MRAFPRRGAGPGPASRLRETPVEAAVREVVEETGWRPHRLSELSYVQPMAGVANAEHFVLRGHGA' A
#
# COMPACT_ATOMS: atom_id res chain seq x y z
N MET A 1 15.28 1.68 10.02
CA MET A 1 14.15 2.56 9.62
C MET A 1 14.50 3.20 8.29
N ARG A 2 13.57 3.17 7.31
CA ARG A 2 13.67 3.51 5.86
C ARG A 2 14.41 2.48 4.98
N ALA A 3 13.95 2.15 3.76
CA ALA A 3 13.23 2.97 2.79
C ALA A 3 12.29 2.17 1.86
N PHE A 4 11.10 2.73 1.57
CA PHE A 4 10.50 2.65 0.23
C PHE A 4 11.25 3.67 -0.63
N PRO A 5 11.86 3.31 -1.79
CA PRO A 5 11.12 2.79 -2.96
C PRO A 5 11.87 1.76 -3.85
N ARG A 6 11.15 1.02 -4.71
CA ARG A 6 11.71 0.44 -5.96
C ARG A 6 10.75 0.60 -7.15
N ARG A 7 11.06 1.62 -7.98
CA ARG A 7 10.37 2.16 -9.17
C ARG A 7 9.11 2.98 -8.91
N GLY A 8 9.14 4.21 -9.43
CA GLY A 8 8.02 5.14 -9.42
C GLY A 8 7.00 4.81 -10.50
N ALA A 9 5.74 5.11 -10.20
CA ALA A 9 4.64 5.09 -11.16
C ALA A 9 5.00 5.93 -12.40
N GLY A 10 4.97 5.29 -13.58
CA GLY A 10 5.01 5.97 -14.87
C GLY A 10 3.72 6.77 -15.14
N PRO A 11 3.71 7.69 -16.13
CA PRO A 11 2.66 8.69 -16.25
C PRO A 11 1.38 8.15 -16.91
N GLY A 12 0.22 8.38 -16.26
CA GLY A 12 -1.14 8.18 -16.79
C GLY A 12 -2.16 8.94 -15.92
N PRO A 13 -3.31 9.40 -16.45
CA PRO A 13 -4.07 10.47 -15.81
C PRO A 13 -5.14 9.96 -14.85
N ALA A 14 -4.98 10.23 -13.55
CA ALA A 14 -6.01 10.65 -12.60
C ALA A 14 -5.41 10.64 -11.17
N SER A 15 -5.84 11.59 -10.35
CA SER A 15 -5.17 12.13 -9.17
C SER A 15 -4.95 11.22 -7.94
N ARG A 16 -5.29 9.91 -7.95
CA ARG A 16 -4.94 8.96 -6.86
C ARG A 16 -3.68 8.12 -7.13
N LEU A 17 -3.13 8.16 -8.34
CA LEU A 17 -1.94 7.40 -8.76
C LEU A 17 -0.62 7.79 -8.06
N ARG A 18 -0.68 8.64 -7.03
CA ARG A 18 0.48 9.15 -6.28
C ARG A 18 0.50 8.72 -4.80
N GLU A 19 -0.51 8.00 -4.33
CA GLU A 19 -0.49 7.47 -2.97
C GLU A 19 0.65 6.46 -2.84
N THR A 20 1.44 6.61 -1.78
CA THR A 20 2.31 5.54 -1.32
C THR A 20 1.47 4.38 -0.78
N PRO A 21 1.99 3.14 -0.76
CA PRO A 21 1.26 2.02 -0.18
C PRO A 21 0.77 2.25 1.25
N VAL A 22 1.50 3.04 2.04
CA VAL A 22 1.13 3.40 3.41
C VAL A 22 -0.05 4.36 3.44
N GLU A 23 -0.04 5.40 2.59
CA GLU A 23 -1.16 6.36 2.51
C GLU A 23 -2.44 5.66 2.06
N ALA A 24 -2.34 4.82 1.03
CA ALA A 24 -3.45 3.99 0.57
C ALA A 24 -3.97 3.10 1.70
N ALA A 25 -3.10 2.33 2.37
CA ALA A 25 -3.54 1.42 3.43
C ALA A 25 -4.19 2.12 4.63
N VAL A 26 -3.71 3.31 5.03
CA VAL A 26 -4.37 4.11 6.09
C VAL A 26 -5.75 4.57 5.65
N ARG A 27 -5.91 5.02 4.41
CA ARG A 27 -7.20 5.45 3.88
C ARG A 27 -8.18 4.28 3.77
N GLU A 28 -7.78 3.23 3.06
CA GLU A 28 -8.66 2.07 2.78
C GLU A 28 -9.15 1.43 4.08
N VAL A 29 -8.27 1.23 5.07
CA VAL A 29 -8.68 0.58 6.31
C VAL A 29 -9.72 1.40 7.08
N VAL A 30 -9.64 2.74 7.02
CA VAL A 30 -10.65 3.62 7.61
C VAL A 30 -11.93 3.62 6.81
N GLU A 31 -11.85 3.67 5.47
CA GLU A 31 -13.01 3.67 4.58
C GLU A 31 -13.80 2.35 4.66
N GLU A 32 -13.12 1.21 4.73
CA GLU A 32 -13.74 -0.11 4.72
C GLU A 32 -14.18 -0.59 6.11
N THR A 33 -13.49 -0.16 7.18
CA THR A 33 -13.70 -0.73 8.53
C THR A 33 -13.94 0.30 9.62
N GLY A 34 -13.66 1.58 9.38
CA GLY A 34 -13.64 2.62 10.40
C GLY A 34 -12.45 2.57 11.37
N TRP A 35 -11.61 1.54 11.29
CA TRP A 35 -10.48 1.32 12.19
C TRP A 35 -9.31 2.26 11.85
N ARG A 36 -8.72 2.91 12.87
CA ARG A 36 -7.62 3.89 12.74
C ARG A 36 -6.37 3.37 13.44
N PRO A 37 -5.46 2.66 12.75
CA PRO A 37 -4.26 2.13 13.38
C PRO A 37 -3.32 3.25 13.85
N HIS A 38 -2.73 3.09 15.03
CA HIS A 38 -1.73 4.03 15.55
C HIS A 38 -0.41 3.99 14.76
N ARG A 39 -0.08 2.82 14.20
CA ARG A 39 1.14 2.60 13.42
C ARG A 39 0.93 1.50 12.38
N LEU A 40 1.49 1.69 11.20
CA LEU A 40 1.66 0.62 10.20
C LEU A 40 3.14 0.18 10.14
N SER A 41 3.35 -1.11 9.92
CA SER A 41 4.66 -1.70 9.59
C SER A 41 4.53 -2.63 8.39
N GLU A 42 5.56 -2.68 7.54
CA GLU A 42 5.61 -3.64 6.44
C GLU A 42 5.56 -5.08 6.96
N LEU A 43 4.71 -5.91 6.33
CA LEU A 43 4.62 -7.34 6.62
C LEU A 43 5.16 -8.17 5.46
N SER A 44 4.74 -7.85 4.23
CA SER A 44 5.17 -8.59 3.04
C SER A 44 4.92 -7.78 1.77
N TYR A 45 5.66 -8.10 0.72
CA TYR A 45 5.40 -7.69 -0.66
C TYR A 45 5.22 -8.94 -1.51
N VAL A 46 4.18 -8.97 -2.33
CA VAL A 46 3.88 -10.13 -3.20
C VAL A 46 3.31 -9.72 -4.54
N GLN A 47 3.70 -10.45 -5.58
CA GLN A 47 3.11 -10.42 -6.92
C GLN A 47 2.31 -11.73 -7.11
N PRO A 48 1.04 -11.78 -6.69
CA PRO A 48 0.30 -13.05 -6.61
C PRO A 48 0.09 -13.72 -7.97
N MET A 49 0.23 -12.95 -9.05
CA MET A 49 0.01 -13.40 -10.42
C MET A 49 1.24 -13.17 -11.30
N ALA A 50 2.45 -13.29 -10.73
CA ALA A 50 3.70 -13.14 -11.46
C ALA A 50 3.73 -14.01 -12.73
N GLY A 51 4.06 -13.41 -13.87
CA GLY A 51 4.04 -14.07 -15.18
C GLY A 51 2.69 -14.03 -15.92
N VAL A 52 1.61 -13.64 -15.24
CA VAL A 52 0.28 -13.41 -15.85
C VAL A 52 -0.09 -11.92 -15.79
N ALA A 53 0.13 -11.28 -14.65
CA ALA A 53 -0.12 -9.86 -14.43
C ALA A 53 1.02 -9.21 -13.62
N ASN A 54 1.07 -7.89 -13.64
CA ASN A 54 1.99 -7.06 -12.86
C ASN A 54 1.34 -6.51 -11.58
N ALA A 55 0.38 -7.24 -11.01
CA ALA A 55 -0.34 -6.82 -9.81
C ALA A 55 0.57 -6.88 -8.58
N GLU A 56 0.84 -5.72 -7.97
CA GLU A 56 1.67 -5.63 -6.76
C GLU A 56 0.82 -5.48 -5.50
N HIS A 57 1.06 -6.33 -4.51
CA HIS A 57 0.40 -6.24 -3.20
C HIS A 57 1.44 -5.90 -2.13
N PHE A 58 1.24 -4.75 -1.47
CA PHE A 58 1.99 -4.34 -0.29
C PHE A 58 1.16 -4.65 0.95
N VAL A 59 1.52 -5.72 1.67
CA VAL A 59 0.82 -6.13 2.89
C VAL A 59 1.43 -5.40 4.08
N LEU A 60 0.61 -4.61 4.75
CA LEU A 60 1.00 -3.85 5.94
C LEU A 60 0.27 -4.39 7.16
N ARG A 61 0.98 -4.47 8.28
CA ARG A 61 0.41 -4.79 9.58
C ARG A 61 0.10 -3.50 10.32
N GLY A 62 -1.17 -3.32 10.69
CA GLY A 62 -1.57 -2.27 11.63
C GLY A 62 -1.38 -2.69 13.08
N HIS A 63 -1.01 -1.74 13.94
CA HIS A 63 -0.82 -1.95 15.37
C HIS A 63 -1.67 -0.99 16.18
N GLY A 64 -2.41 -1.55 17.15
CA GLY A 64 -3.25 -0.84 18.11
C GLY A 64 -4.45 -0.11 17.49
N ALA A 65 -5.38 0.30 18.34
CA ALA A 65 -6.41 1.32 18.15
C ALA A 65 -6.99 1.70 19.50
#